data_AF-B1N7F7-F1
#
_entry.id   AF-B1N7F7-F1
#
_cell.length_a   1.000
_cell.length_b   1.000
_cell.length_c   1.000
_cell.angle_alpha   90.00
_cell.angle_beta   90.00
_cell.angle_gamma   90.00
#
_symmetry.space_group_name_H-M   'P 1'
#
loop_
_entity.id
_entity.type
_entity.pdbx_description
1 polymer ?
#
loop_
_entity_poly.entity_id
_entity_poly.type
_entity_poly.pdbx_seq_one_letter_code
_entity_poly.pdbx_strand_id
1 'polypeptide(L)'
;SQPLTVYFSLSLLQIMDVDEKNQVLTTNIWLQMSWTDHYLQWNVSEYPGVKTVRSPDGQIWKPDILLYNSSYDQQQEVLAYGMHCWSPQFGPTSSSMFPVV
;
A
#
# COMPACT_ATOMS: atom_id res chain seq x y z
N SER A 1 10.35 10.13 -19.26
CA SER A 1 9.44 9.31 -18.44
C SER A 1 9.59 9.74 -16.99
N GLN A 2 8.48 9.95 -16.26
CA GLN A 2 8.53 10.19 -14.82
C GLN A 2 8.39 8.85 -14.09
N PRO A 3 9.28 8.53 -13.13
CA PRO A 3 9.15 7.30 -12.35
C PRO A 3 8.01 7.41 -11.33
N LEU A 4 7.30 6.30 -11.09
CA LEU A 4 6.36 6.21 -9.99
C LEU A 4 7.12 5.93 -8.69
N THR A 5 6.92 6.76 -7.67
CA THR A 5 7.47 6.52 -6.33
C THR A 5 6.46 5.71 -5.53
N VAL A 6 6.86 4.53 -5.08
CA VAL A 6 6.07 3.66 -4.20
C VAL A 6 6.74 3.64 -2.83
N TYR A 7 6.00 4.06 -1.80
CA TYR A 7 6.43 3.92 -0.42
C TYR A 7 5.95 2.58 0.10
N PHE A 8 6.84 1.88 0.78
CA PHE A 8 6.64 0.53 1.25
C PHE A 8 6.94 0.47 2.73
N SER A 9 6.04 -0.15 3.49
CA SER A 9 6.22 -0.41 4.92
C SER A 9 5.78 -1.83 5.24
N LEU A 10 6.58 -2.49 6.07
CA LEU A 10 6.34 -3.84 6.54
C LEU A 10 6.35 -3.82 8.06
N SER A 11 5.26 -4.33 8.64
CA SER A 11 5.16 -4.51 10.09
C SER A 11 5.04 -5.99 10.40
N LEU A 12 6.01 -6.54 11.13
CA LEU A 12 5.93 -7.91 11.63
C LEU A 12 4.87 -7.97 12.73
N LEU A 13 3.85 -8.81 12.54
CA LEU A 13 2.80 -9.02 13.53
C LEU A 13 3.20 -10.13 14.50
N GLN A 14 3.57 -11.30 13.94
CA GLN A 14 3.88 -12.49 14.72
C GLN A 14 4.82 -13.43 13.97
N ILE A 15 5.70 -14.10 14.71
CA ILE A 15 6.44 -15.28 14.23
C ILE A 15 5.61 -16.51 14.59
N MET A 16 5.20 -17.27 13.58
CA MET A 16 4.35 -18.45 13.74
C MET A 16 5.18 -19.70 14.01
N ASP A 17 6.25 -19.89 13.23
CA ASP A 17 7.11 -21.07 13.31
C ASP A 17 8.51 -20.81 12.76
N VAL A 18 9.48 -21.59 13.24
CA VAL A 18 10.89 -21.59 12.81
C VAL A 18 11.29 -23.04 12.57
N ASP A 19 11.64 -23.37 11.33
CA ASP A 19 12.23 -24.65 10.99
C ASP A 19 13.74 -24.48 10.77
N GLU A 20 14.54 -24.73 11.81
CA GLU A 20 15.99 -24.53 11.75
C GLU A 20 16.68 -25.53 10.81
N LYS A 21 16.10 -26.72 10.64
CA LYS A 21 16.66 -27.76 9.78
C LYS A 21 16.54 -27.39 8.31
N ASN A 22 15.39 -26.83 7.92
CA ASN A 22 15.12 -26.41 6.55
C ASN A 22 15.38 -24.91 6.32
N GLN A 23 15.77 -24.16 7.35
CA GLN A 23 16.02 -22.71 7.32
C GLN A 23 14.80 -21.90 6.84
N VAL A 24 13.61 -22.30 7.29
CA VAL A 24 12.34 -21.65 6.92
C VAL A 24 11.77 -20.89 8.12
N LEU A 25 11.30 -19.67 7.88
CA LEU A 25 10.63 -18.83 8.87
C LEU A 25 9.21 -18.52 8.40
N THR A 26 8.21 -18.90 9.19
CA THR A 26 6.80 -18.58 8.93
C THR A 26 6.39 -17.40 9.80
N THR A 27 5.98 -16.29 9.18
CA THR A 27 5.59 -15.04 9.87
C THR A 27 4.29 -14.47 9.33
N ASN A 28 3.49 -13.89 10.22
CA ASN A 28 2.40 -13.00 9.86
C ASN A 28 2.93 -11.57 9.78
N ILE A 29 2.79 -10.95 8.61
CA ILE A 29 3.22 -9.58 8.36
C ILE A 29 2.03 -8.74 7.87
N TRP A 30 2.02 -7.47 8.26
CA TRP A 30 1.19 -6.45 7.63
C TRP A 30 2.00 -5.76 6.56
N LEU A 31 1.42 -5.66 5.36
CA LEU A 31 2.03 -4.94 4.27
C LEU A 31 1.26 -3.67 3.94
N GLN A 32 1.96 -2.54 3.98
CA GLN A 32 1.41 -1.25 3.62
C GLN A 32 2.18 -0.65 2.44
N MET A 33 1.43 -0.21 1.44
CA MET A 33 1.97 0.43 0.25
C MET A 33 1.21 1.71 -0.05
N SER A 34 1.93 2.77 -0.39
CA SER A 34 1.33 4.00 -0.88
C SER A 34 2.04 4.51 -2.12
N TRP A 35 1.24 4.99 -3.07
CA TRP A 35 1.71 5.59 -4.31
C TRP A 35 0.75 6.69 -4.74
N THR A 36 1.19 7.51 -5.68
CA THR A 36 0.39 8.59 -6.25
C THR A 36 0.09 8.29 -7.71
N ASP A 37 -1.19 8.12 -8.04
CA ASP A 37 -1.65 7.94 -9.42
C ASP A 37 -2.03 9.30 -10.02
N HIS A 38 -1.56 9.57 -11.25
CA HIS A 38 -1.88 10.80 -11.95
C HIS A 38 -3.28 10.80 -12.58
N TYR A 39 -3.78 9.63 -12.98
CA TYR A 39 -5.09 9.50 -13.63
C TYR A 39 -6.25 9.60 -12.65
N LEU A 40 -5.99 9.43 -11.35
CA LEU A 40 -6.99 9.50 -10.29
C LEU A 40 -7.04 10.88 -9.60
N GLN A 41 -6.59 11.93 -10.28
CA GLN A 41 -6.63 13.30 -9.77
C GLN A 41 -7.96 13.96 -10.18
N TRP A 42 -8.65 14.60 -9.23
CA TRP A 42 -9.88 15.35 -9.49
C TRP A 42 -9.83 16.75 -8.86
N ASN A 43 -10.64 17.65 -9.41
CA ASN A 43 -10.80 18.99 -8.86
C ASN A 43 -11.84 18.97 -7.73
N VAL A 44 -11.44 19.46 -6.55
CA VAL A 44 -12.33 19.54 -5.37
C VAL A 44 -13.50 20.49 -5.61
N SER A 45 -13.33 21.49 -6.49
CA SER A 45 -14.39 22.41 -6.87
C SER A 45 -15.52 21.75 -7.66
N GLU A 46 -15.22 20.67 -8.39
CA GLU A 46 -16.22 19.91 -9.15
C GLU A 46 -16.96 18.90 -8.27
N TYR A 47 -16.31 18.43 -7.20
CA TYR A 47 -16.84 17.45 -6.25
C TYR A 47 -16.69 17.95 -4.81
N PRO A 48 -17.48 18.95 -4.39
CA PRO A 48 -17.38 19.53 -3.06
C PRO A 48 -17.65 18.49 -1.96
N GLY A 49 -16.68 18.32 -1.06
CA GLY A 49 -16.76 17.42 0.09
C GLY A 49 -16.14 16.02 -0.12
N VAL A 50 -15.78 15.64 -1.35
CA VAL A 50 -15.15 14.34 -1.62
C VAL A 50 -13.63 14.46 -1.50
N LYS A 51 -13.12 14.11 -0.31
CA LYS A 51 -11.67 14.10 -0.01
C LYS A 51 -11.01 12.73 -0.18
N THR A 52 -11.79 11.66 0.00
CA THR A 52 -11.31 10.28 -0.05
C THR A 52 -12.32 9.43 -0.80
N VAL A 53 -11.84 8.66 -1.76
CA VAL A 53 -12.63 7.67 -2.50
C VAL A 53 -12.08 6.29 -2.17
N ARG A 54 -12.96 5.37 -1.84
CA ARG A 54 -12.62 3.94 -1.71
C ARG A 54 -13.09 3.25 -2.98
N SER A 55 -12.15 2.69 -3.72
CA SER A 55 -12.46 1.89 -4.90
C SER A 55 -12.42 0.40 -4.57
N PRO A 56 -13.27 -0.43 -5.19
CA PRO A 56 -13.16 -1.88 -5.11
C PRO A 56 -11.81 -2.39 -5.63
N ASP A 57 -11.39 -3.53 -5.09
CA ASP A 57 -10.18 -4.22 -5.56
C ASP A 57 -10.32 -4.60 -7.05
N GLY A 58 -9.26 -4.31 -7.82
CA GLY A 58 -9.20 -4.62 -9.25
C GLY A 58 -9.62 -3.48 -10.20
N GLN A 59 -10.14 -2.36 -9.69
CA GLN A 59 -10.47 -1.19 -10.51
C GLN A 59 -9.32 -0.18 -10.64
N ILE A 60 -8.31 -0.29 -9.77
CA ILE A 60 -7.13 0.59 -9.77
C ILE A 60 -5.89 -0.27 -10.01
N TRP A 61 -4.96 0.24 -10.82
CA TRP A 61 -3.66 -0.38 -10.99
C TRP A 61 -2.89 -0.40 -9.67
N LYS A 62 -2.25 -1.52 -9.35
CA LYS A 62 -1.43 -1.68 -8.16
C LYS A 62 -0.05 -2.19 -8.55
N PRO A 63 1.00 -1.82 -7.80
CA PRO A 63 2.32 -2.39 -8.03
C PRO A 63 2.33 -3.89 -7.69
N ASP A 64 2.89 -4.69 -8.60
CA ASP A 64 3.15 -6.10 -8.34
C ASP A 64 4.41 -6.23 -7.48
N ILE A 65 4.29 -6.96 -6.38
CA ILE A 65 5.36 -7.18 -5.41
C ILE A 65 5.60 -8.67 -5.23
N LEU A 66 6.88 -9.04 -5.13
CA LEU A 66 7.30 -10.42 -4.96
C LEU A 66 8.29 -10.51 -3.81
N LEU A 67 8.08 -11.49 -2.93
CA LEU A 67 9.09 -11.89 -1.96
C LEU A 67 10.07 -12.86 -2.64
N TYR A 68 11.29 -12.39 -2.94
CA TYR A 68 12.30 -13.23 -3.59
C TYR A 68 12.73 -14.44 -2.76
N ASN A 69 12.74 -14.29 -1.44
CA ASN A 69 13.19 -15.33 -0.52
C ASN A 69 12.00 -16.08 0.10
N SER A 70 10.99 -16.39 -0.71
CA SER A 70 9.85 -17.22 -0.30
C SER A 70 10.20 -18.70 -0.47
N SER A 71 10.00 -19.52 0.56
CA SER A 71 10.02 -20.98 0.42
C SER A 71 8.81 -21.44 -0.41
N TYR A 72 9.05 -22.37 -1.34
CA TYR A 72 8.13 -22.80 -2.41
C TYR A 72 6.71 -23.21 -1.96
N ASP A 73 6.52 -23.60 -0.70
CA ASP A 73 5.29 -24.22 -0.20
C ASP A 73 4.32 -23.25 0.52
N GLN A 74 4.72 -22.00 0.75
CA GLN A 74 3.88 -21.00 1.43
C GLN A 74 3.95 -19.66 0.70
N GLN A 75 3.17 -19.54 -0.39
CA GLN A 75 2.75 -18.22 -0.85
C GLN A 75 2.02 -17.57 0.32
N GLN A 76 2.68 -16.63 0.99
CA GLN A 76 2.14 -16.01 2.19
C GLN A 76 0.75 -15.43 1.90
N GLU A 77 -0.23 -15.83 2.72
CA GLU A 77 -1.41 -15.03 2.92
C GLU A 77 -0.96 -13.72 3.55
N VAL A 78 -0.74 -12.68 2.74
CA VAL A 78 -0.65 -11.32 3.26
C VAL A 78 -2.02 -11.03 3.87
N LEU A 79 -2.09 -11.13 5.20
CA LEU A 79 -3.35 -11.08 5.96
C LEU A 79 -4.05 -9.72 5.83
N ALA A 80 -3.31 -8.66 5.46
CA ALA A 80 -3.86 -7.35 5.19
C ALA A 80 -2.97 -6.55 4.21
N TYR A 81 -3.56 -6.12 3.10
CA TYR A 81 -2.98 -5.13 2.20
C TYR A 81 -3.51 -3.74 2.58
N GLY A 82 -2.67 -2.94 3.26
CA GLY A 82 -2.93 -1.51 3.47
C GLY A 82 -2.57 -0.74 2.20
N MET A 83 -3.49 -0.65 1.25
CA MET A 83 -3.27 0.06 -0.01
C MET A 83 -3.82 1.49 0.08
N HIS A 84 -2.92 2.47 0.01
CA HIS A 84 -3.28 3.88 0.01
C HIS A 84 -2.81 4.55 -1.28
N CYS A 85 -3.70 4.64 -2.27
CA CYS A 85 -3.48 5.51 -3.42
C CYS A 85 -3.81 6.95 -3.01
N TRP A 86 -2.83 7.84 -3.04
CA TRP A 86 -3.04 9.26 -2.76
C TRP A 86 -3.34 10.01 -4.06
N SER A 87 -4.45 10.75 -4.11
CA SER A 87 -4.74 11.69 -5.19
C SER A 87 -4.44 13.13 -4.73
N PRO A 88 -3.51 13.85 -5.40
CA PRO A 88 -3.33 15.26 -5.13
C PRO A 88 -4.60 16.02 -5.50
N GLN A 89 -5.15 16.78 -4.55
CA GLN A 89 -6.25 17.69 -4.78
C GLN A 89 -5.72 18.93 -5.52
N PHE A 90 -6.19 19.17 -6.75
CA PHE A 90 -5.97 20.46 -7.42
C PHE A 90 -6.91 21.50 -6.80
N GLY A 91 -6.50 22.09 -5.68
CA GLY A 91 -7.15 23.24 -5.04
C GLY A 91 -6.09 24.14 -4.40
N PRO A 92 -6.39 25.42 -4.10
CA PRO A 92 -5.42 26.31 -3.47
C PRO A 92 -5.00 25.71 -2.12
N THR A 93 -3.76 25.26 -2.03
CA THR A 93 -3.20 24.60 -0.86
C THR A 93 -2.93 25.64 0.23
N SER A 94 -3.90 25.90 1.11
CA SER A 94 -3.58 26.46 2.43
C SER A 94 -3.07 25.32 3.31
N SER A 95 -1.76 25.33 3.51
CA SER A 95 -0.98 24.62 4.54
C SER A 95 -1.77 24.09 5.74
N SER A 96 -2.08 22.80 5.75
CA SER A 96 -2.19 22.02 6.99
C SER A 96 -1.88 20.56 6.71
N MET A 97 -0.59 20.27 6.85
CA MET A 97 -0.02 18.94 7.04
C MET A 97 -0.78 18.25 8.18
N PHE A 98 -1.48 17.15 7.89
CA PHE A 98 -2.05 16.30 8.94
C PHE A 98 -0.91 15.67 9.76
N PRO A 99 -1.05 15.54 11.09
CA PRO A 99 -0.09 14.83 11.90
C PRO A 99 -0.19 13.32 11.61
N VAL A 100 0.96 12.66 11.60
CA VAL A 100 1.06 11.21 11.74
C VAL A 100 0.54 10.86 13.13
N VAL A 101 -0.49 10.01 13.19
CA VAL A 101 -0.87 9.27 14.41
C VAL A 101 -0.23 7.90 14.32
#